data_AF-A0A9Q1K6P6-F1
#
_entry.id   AF-A0A9Q1K6P6-F1
#
_cell.length_a   1.000
_cell.length_b   1.000
_cell.length_c   1.000
_cell.angle_alpha   90.00
_cell.angle_beta   90.00
_cell.angle_gamma   90.00
#
_symmetry.space_group_name_H-M   'P 1'
#
loop_
_entity.id
_entity.type
_entity.pdbx_description
1 polymer ?
#
loop_
_entity_poly.entity_id
_entity_poly.type
_entity_poly.pdbx_seq_one_letter_code
_entity_poly.pdbx_strand_id
1 'polypeptide(L)'
;MYIINVYNRKYESAAAFWPDVHLRIIIGLVISQLLLMGLLRSKDVTGIVPMMIALPVLTIWFHVFCKGRFQSAFTRFPLQEGMMKDTLERATEPNLNLRGYLRDAYVHPVFKGGELYAPPPLDEEEGFPLVATKRSHRSSKAPSSASSEGGALS
;
A
#
# COMPACT_ATOMS: atom_id res chain seq x y z
N MET A 1 -25.22 1.58 -18.14
CA MET A 1 -25.11 2.96 -18.67
C MET A 1 -25.23 4.07 -17.61
N TYR A 2 -25.42 3.80 -16.31
CA TYR A 2 -25.48 4.86 -15.28
C TYR A 2 -24.12 5.42 -14.88
N ILE A 3 -23.11 4.55 -14.75
CA ILE A 3 -21.76 4.94 -14.33
C ILE A 3 -21.09 5.85 -15.37
N ILE A 4 -21.34 5.63 -16.66
CA ILE A 4 -20.74 6.40 -17.75
C ILE A 4 -21.47 7.73 -18.04
N ASN A 5 -22.79 7.79 -17.78
CA ASN A 5 -23.62 8.92 -18.21
C ASN A 5 -23.93 9.90 -17.06
N VAL A 6 -23.98 9.43 -15.82
CA VAL A 6 -24.51 10.21 -14.69
C VAL A 6 -23.53 10.34 -13.53
N TYR A 7 -22.69 9.33 -13.29
CA TYR A 7 -21.88 9.28 -12.08
C TYR A 7 -20.52 9.98 -12.27
N ASN A 8 -20.43 11.25 -11.89
CA ASN A 8 -19.14 11.95 -11.84
C ASN A 8 -18.38 11.58 -10.55
N ARG A 9 -17.22 10.94 -10.72
CA ARG A 9 -16.40 10.42 -9.62
C ARG A 9 -15.61 11.56 -8.98
N LYS A 10 -16.11 12.12 -7.86
CA LYS A 10 -15.50 13.26 -7.15
C LYS A 10 -14.13 12.97 -6.54
N TYR A 11 -13.84 11.69 -6.25
CA TYR A 11 -12.59 11.27 -5.63
C TYR A 11 -12.07 10.02 -6.34
N GLU A 12 -10.80 10.06 -6.74
CA GLU A 12 -10.10 8.90 -7.28
C GLU A 12 -9.32 8.20 -6.17
N SER A 13 -9.95 7.21 -5.54
CA SER A 13 -9.32 6.45 -4.46
C SER A 13 -8.52 5.24 -4.93
N ALA A 14 -8.33 5.05 -6.24
CA ALA A 14 -7.62 3.90 -6.85
C ALA A 14 -7.97 2.53 -6.23
N ALA A 15 -9.26 2.30 -5.94
CA ALA A 15 -9.77 1.09 -5.28
C ALA A 15 -9.13 0.77 -3.91
N ALA A 16 -8.59 1.76 -3.20
CA ALA A 16 -8.01 1.59 -1.85
C ALA A 16 -8.98 1.05 -0.79
N PHE A 17 -10.29 1.05 -1.05
CA PHE A 17 -11.32 0.46 -0.19
C PHE A 17 -11.43 -1.07 -0.32
N TRP A 18 -10.80 -1.68 -1.32
CA TRP A 18 -10.85 -3.13 -1.57
C TRP A 18 -10.48 -4.01 -0.36
N PRO A 19 -9.41 -3.73 0.41
CA PRO A 19 -9.09 -4.52 1.60
C PRO A 19 -10.19 -4.49 2.67
N ASP A 20 -10.91 -3.37 2.81
CA ASP A 20 -12.02 -3.26 3.77
C ASP A 20 -13.21 -4.12 3.33
N VAL A 21 -13.58 -4.05 2.04
CA VAL A 21 -14.66 -4.88 1.48
C VAL A 21 -14.33 -6.36 1.58
N HIS A 22 -13.09 -6.74 1.25
CA HIS A 22 -12.63 -8.11 1.35
C HIS A 22 -12.71 -8.64 2.79
N LEU A 23 -12.31 -7.84 3.78
CA LEU A 23 -12.45 -8.21 5.19
C LEU A 23 -13.91 -8.48 5.57
N ARG A 24 -14.84 -7.62 5.15
CA ARG A 24 -16.28 -7.80 5.41
C ARG A 24 -16.83 -9.09 4.81
N ILE A 25 -16.40 -9.44 3.58
CA ILE A 25 -16.82 -10.69 2.92
C ILE A 25 -16.32 -11.91 3.71
N ILE A 26 -15.06 -11.89 4.17
CA ILE A 26 -14.51 -12.99 4.98
C ILE A 26 -15.26 -13.14 6.31
N ILE A 27 -15.59 -12.03 6.98
CA ILE A 27 -16.40 -12.06 8.21
C ILE A 27 -17.77 -12.69 7.93
N GLY A 28 -18.44 -12.29 6.85
CA GLY A 28 -19.71 -12.90 6.42
C GLY A 28 -19.59 -14.40 6.14
N LEU A 29 -18.48 -14.83 5.53
CA LEU A 29 -18.19 -16.24 5.27
C LEU A 29 -18.00 -17.04 6.57
N VAL A 30 -17.28 -16.48 7.55
CA VAL A 30 -17.08 -17.11 8.87
C VAL A 30 -18.42 -17.23 9.62
N ILE A 31 -19.25 -16.18 9.60
CA ILE A 31 -20.58 -16.21 10.21
C ILE A 31 -21.45 -17.30 9.56
N SER A 32 -21.44 -17.40 8.24
CA SER A 32 -22.16 -18.44 7.49
C SER A 32 -21.72 -19.86 7.89
N GLN A 33 -20.41 -20.08 8.08
CA GLN A 33 -19.88 -21.36 8.53
C GLN A 33 -20.29 -21.70 9.97
N LEU A 34 -20.31 -20.72 10.87
CA LEU A 34 -20.79 -20.90 12.24
C LEU A 34 -22.29 -21.23 12.28
N LEU A 35 -23.09 -20.55 11.45
CA LEU A 35 -24.52 -20.80 11.32
C LEU A 35 -24.82 -22.19 10.76
N LEU A 36 -24.08 -22.58 9.71
CA LEU A 36 -24.17 -23.90 9.12
C LEU A 36 -23.76 -25.00 10.10
N MET A 37 -22.69 -24.79 10.86
CA MET A 37 -22.28 -25.70 11.93
C MET A 37 -23.37 -25.82 13.00
N GLY A 38 -23.96 -24.69 13.42
CA GLY A 38 -25.06 -24.67 14.39
C GLY A 38 -26.29 -25.44 13.90
N LEU A 39 -26.65 -25.29 12.63
CA LEU A 39 -27.79 -25.99 12.02
C LEU A 39 -27.51 -27.50 11.86
N LEU A 40 -26.35 -27.89 11.32
CA LEU A 40 -26.04 -29.30 11.05
C LEU A 40 -25.73 -30.11 12.32
N ARG A 41 -25.29 -29.45 13.41
CA ARG A 41 -25.15 -30.09 14.74
C ARG A 41 -26.47 -30.66 15.24
N SER A 42 -27.62 -30.10 14.85
CA SER A 42 -28.93 -30.61 15.26
C SER A 42 -29.29 -31.98 14.69
N LYS A 43 -28.56 -32.46 13.67
CA LYS A 43 -28.87 -33.71 12.94
C LYS A 43 -27.90 -34.86 13.23
N ASP A 44 -27.10 -34.75 14.29
CA ASP A 44 -26.14 -35.77 14.77
C ASP A 44 -25.32 -36.46 13.67
N VAL A 45 -24.81 -35.68 12.71
CA VAL A 45 -23.95 -36.20 11.64
C VAL A 45 -22.48 -36.18 12.07
N THR A 46 -22.08 -37.19 12.81
CA THR A 46 -20.74 -37.31 13.44
C THR A 46 -19.58 -37.31 12.42
N GLY A 47 -19.83 -37.73 11.18
CA GLY A 47 -18.81 -37.79 10.13
C GLY A 47 -18.37 -36.43 9.56
N ILE A 48 -19.18 -35.37 9.71
CA ILE A 48 -18.95 -34.07 9.06
C ILE A 48 -18.20 -33.09 9.99
N VAL A 49 -18.06 -33.43 11.28
CA VAL A 49 -17.40 -32.60 12.30
C VAL A 49 -15.95 -32.20 11.94
N PRO A 50 -15.04 -33.10 11.49
CA PRO A 50 -13.68 -32.69 11.15
C PRO A 50 -13.63 -31.79 9.91
N MET A 51 -14.53 -32.01 8.94
CA MET A 51 -14.66 -31.14 7.77
C MET A 51 -15.16 -29.75 8.18
N MET A 52 -16.14 -29.68 9.08
CA MET A 52 -16.68 -28.41 9.61
C MET A 52 -15.68 -27.62 10.44
N ILE A 53 -14.72 -28.26 11.13
CA ILE A 53 -13.64 -27.56 11.83
C ILE A 53 -12.55 -27.09 10.85
N ALA A 54 -12.33 -27.82 9.76
CA ALA A 54 -11.32 -27.46 8.77
C ALA A 54 -11.70 -26.20 7.98
N LEU A 55 -12.98 -26.00 7.67
CA LEU A 55 -13.49 -24.81 6.96
C LEU A 55 -13.14 -23.45 7.63
N PRO A 56 -13.42 -23.22 8.92
CA PRO A 56 -13.06 -21.97 9.61
C PRO A 56 -11.55 -21.80 9.77
N VAL A 57 -10.80 -22.89 9.95
CA VAL A 57 -9.33 -22.84 10.01
C VAL A 57 -8.74 -22.44 8.66
N LEU A 58 -9.21 -23.03 7.56
CA LEU A 58 -8.79 -22.69 6.21
C LEU A 58 -9.14 -21.23 5.85
N THR A 59 -10.32 -20.75 6.25
CA THR A 59 -10.71 -19.36 5.98
C THR A 59 -9.89 -18.35 6.77
N ILE A 60 -9.54 -18.64 8.04
CA ILE A 60 -8.64 -17.78 8.82
C ILE A 60 -7.24 -17.78 8.19
N TRP A 61 -6.72 -18.95 7.78
CA TRP A 61 -5.42 -19.03 7.12
C TRP A 61 -5.41 -18.27 5.79
N PHE A 62 -6.44 -18.44 4.97
CA PHE A 62 -6.64 -17.70 3.72
C PHE A 62 -6.73 -16.19 3.97
N HIS A 63 -7.42 -15.77 5.03
CA HIS A 63 -7.49 -14.36 5.43
C HIS A 63 -6.11 -13.79 5.75
N VAL A 64 -5.30 -14.49 6.56
CA VAL A 64 -3.94 -14.08 6.90
C VAL A 64 -3.04 -14.05 5.66
N PHE A 65 -3.16 -15.03 4.78
CA PHE A 65 -2.43 -15.07 3.52
C PHE A 65 -2.79 -13.88 2.61
N CYS A 66 -4.08 -13.61 2.44
CA CYS A 66 -4.56 -12.47 1.67
C CYS A 66 -4.11 -11.13 2.28
N LYS A 67 -4.12 -11.02 3.61
CA LYS A 67 -3.64 -9.82 4.31
C LYS A 67 -2.14 -9.61 4.11
N GLY A 68 -1.32 -10.65 4.21
CA GLY A 68 0.12 -10.56 3.98
C GLY A 68 0.49 -10.24 2.54
N ARG A 69 -0.22 -10.82 1.56
CA ARG A 69 0.07 -10.68 0.13
C ARG A 69 -0.45 -9.36 -0.45
N PHE A 70 -1.71 -9.03 -0.18
CA PHE A 70 -2.39 -7.92 -0.87
C PHE A 70 -2.27 -6.60 -0.10
N GLN A 71 -2.26 -6.60 1.23
CA GLN A 71 -2.16 -5.34 1.98
C GLN A 71 -0.85 -4.60 1.67
N SER A 72 0.27 -5.33 1.48
CA SER A 72 1.55 -4.74 1.11
C SER A 72 1.54 -4.03 -0.25
N ALA A 73 0.73 -4.50 -1.20
CA ALA A 73 0.60 -3.90 -2.52
C ALA A 73 -0.26 -2.62 -2.51
N PHE A 74 -1.22 -2.53 -1.58
CA PHE A 74 -2.12 -1.37 -1.48
C PHE A 74 -1.65 -0.29 -0.49
N THR A 75 -0.88 -0.64 0.55
CA THR A 75 -0.42 0.35 1.57
C THR A 75 0.98 0.89 1.30
N ARG A 76 1.81 0.20 0.53
CA ARG A 76 3.16 0.68 0.19
C ARG A 76 3.31 0.76 -1.30
N PHE A 77 3.37 2.00 -1.80
CA PHE A 77 3.77 2.24 -3.17
C PHE A 77 5.26 1.82 -3.30
N PRO A 78 5.60 0.80 -4.12
CA PRO A 78 6.97 0.37 -4.24
C PRO A 78 7.78 1.49 -4.91
N LEU A 79 8.97 1.76 -4.38
CA LEU A 79 9.85 2.83 -4.89
C LEU A 79 10.14 2.67 -6.39
N GLN A 80 10.15 1.44 -6.89
CA GLN A 80 10.35 1.13 -8.31
C GLN A 80 9.25 1.69 -9.21
N GLU A 81 7.97 1.56 -8.81
CA GLU A 81 6.84 2.13 -9.56
C GLU A 81 6.85 3.66 -9.48
N GLY A 82 7.29 4.22 -8.34
CA GLY A 82 7.46 5.67 -8.18
C GLY A 82 8.50 6.22 -9.14
N MET A 83 9.67 5.59 -9.17
CA MET A 83 10.78 6.00 -10.04
C MET A 83 10.45 5.84 -11.53
N MET A 84 9.74 4.76 -11.90
CA MET A 84 9.30 4.55 -13.28
C MET A 84 8.32 5.64 -13.72
N LYS A 85 7.33 5.97 -12.88
CA LYS A 85 6.38 7.06 -13.17
C LYS A 85 7.06 8.41 -13.26
N ASP A 86 7.96 8.73 -12.33
CA ASP A 86 8.71 9.98 -12.32
C ASP A 86 9.56 10.14 -13.60
N THR A 87 10.23 9.06 -14.03
CA THR A 87 11.01 9.04 -15.27
C THR A 87 10.14 9.26 -16.50
N LEU A 88 8.96 8.62 -16.53
CA LEU A 88 8.02 8.73 -17.64
C LEU A 88 7.38 10.14 -17.71
N GLU A 89 7.02 10.72 -16.58
CA GLU A 89 6.51 12.10 -16.49
C GLU A 89 7.58 13.11 -16.94
N ARG A 90 8.83 12.95 -16.49
CA ARG A 90 9.98 13.76 -16.93
C ARG A 90 10.18 13.69 -18.45
N ALA A 91 9.98 12.52 -19.05
CA ALA A 91 10.11 12.32 -20.50
C ALA A 91 8.94 12.91 -21.30
N THR A 92 7.73 12.92 -20.71
CA THR A 92 6.51 13.41 -21.37
C THR A 92 6.41 14.94 -21.28
N GLU A 93 6.74 15.52 -20.13
CA GLU A 93 6.64 16.97 -19.86
C GLU A 93 7.93 17.52 -19.21
N PRO A 94 8.99 17.77 -20.01
CA PRO A 94 10.30 18.13 -19.47
C PRO A 94 10.37 19.52 -18.80
N ASN A 95 9.42 20.41 -19.10
CA ASN A 95 9.37 21.81 -18.61
C ASN A 95 8.27 22.06 -17.57
N LEU A 96 7.73 21.02 -16.93
CA LEU A 96 6.68 21.19 -15.91
C LEU A 96 7.23 21.85 -14.64
N ASN A 97 6.70 23.03 -14.30
CA ASN A 97 7.07 23.76 -13.08
C ASN A 97 6.31 23.21 -11.86
N LEU A 98 6.77 22.09 -11.29
CA LEU A 98 6.15 21.44 -10.12
C LEU A 98 5.95 22.41 -8.94
N ARG A 99 6.91 23.31 -8.67
CA ARG A 99 6.83 24.28 -7.57
C ARG A 99 5.63 25.22 -7.70
N GLY A 100 5.36 25.71 -8.92
CA GLY A 100 4.19 26.56 -9.19
C GLY A 100 2.89 25.77 -9.09
N TYR A 101 2.88 24.54 -9.63
CA TYR A 101 1.71 23.66 -9.61
C TYR A 101 1.28 23.24 -8.20
N LEU A 102 2.25 22.95 -7.31
CA LEU A 102 1.98 22.44 -5.96
C LEU A 102 1.71 23.52 -4.92
N ARG A 103 2.11 24.78 -5.17
CA ARG A 103 2.01 25.89 -4.20
C ARG A 103 0.58 26.10 -3.69
N ASP A 104 -0.40 25.97 -4.57
CA ASP A 104 -1.82 26.24 -4.26
C ASP A 104 -2.67 24.96 -4.14
N ALA A 105 -2.06 23.78 -4.22
CA ALA A 105 -2.77 22.50 -4.34
C ALA A 105 -3.57 22.11 -3.07
N TYR A 106 -3.10 22.51 -1.89
CA TYR A 106 -3.71 22.19 -0.59
C TYR A 106 -4.21 23.43 0.16
N VAL A 107 -4.34 24.58 -0.52
CA VAL A 107 -4.94 25.78 0.06
C VAL A 107 -6.43 25.51 0.30
N HIS A 108 -6.90 25.83 1.51
CA HIS A 108 -8.30 25.64 1.88
C HIS A 108 -9.21 26.35 0.86
N PRO A 109 -10.34 25.75 0.42
CA PRO A 109 -11.16 26.28 -0.67
C PRO A 109 -11.66 27.72 -0.45
N VAL A 110 -11.77 28.16 0.81
CA VAL A 110 -12.13 29.55 1.17
C VAL A 110 -11.05 30.57 0.80
N PHE A 111 -9.78 30.17 0.78
CA PHE A 111 -8.64 31.04 0.43
C PHE A 111 -8.22 30.89 -1.04
N LYS A 112 -8.87 29.99 -1.79
CA LYS A 112 -8.55 29.73 -3.20
C LYS A 112 -9.19 30.82 -4.06
N GLY A 113 -8.39 31.81 -4.48
CA GLY A 113 -8.83 32.93 -5.32
C GLY A 113 -8.86 34.30 -4.63
N GLY A 114 -8.39 34.41 -3.38
CA GLY A 114 -8.15 35.70 -2.76
C GLY A 114 -6.68 36.10 -2.96
N GLU A 115 -6.45 37.25 -3.61
CA GLU A 115 -5.17 37.99 -3.60
C GLU A 115 -4.73 38.44 -2.18
N LEU A 116 -5.06 37.71 -1.11
CA LEU A 116 -4.89 38.17 0.26
C LEU A 116 -3.64 37.63 0.96
N TYR A 117 -2.89 36.75 0.30
CA TYR A 117 -1.56 36.39 0.76
C TYR A 117 -0.74 36.02 -0.47
N ALA A 118 0.09 36.95 -0.94
CA ALA A 118 1.33 36.56 -1.60
C ALA A 118 2.27 36.19 -0.45
N PRO A 119 2.55 34.89 -0.19
CA PRO A 119 3.68 34.55 0.67
C PRO A 119 4.89 35.31 0.12
N PRO A 120 5.68 35.98 0.98
CA PRO A 120 6.92 36.60 0.55
C PRO A 120 7.71 35.57 -0.28
N PRO A 121 8.52 36.01 -1.27
CA PRO A 121 9.48 35.13 -1.90
C PRO A 121 10.17 34.38 -0.76
N LEU A 122 10.02 33.05 -0.74
CA LEU A 122 10.90 32.25 0.10
C LEU A 122 12.25 32.45 -0.55
N ASP A 123 13.00 33.40 0.01
CA ASP A 123 14.39 33.65 -0.26
C ASP A 123 15.05 32.28 -0.35
N GLU A 124 15.81 32.07 -1.42
CA GLU A 124 16.37 30.76 -1.81
C GLU A 124 17.42 30.23 -0.81
N GLU A 125 17.42 30.73 0.42
CA GLU A 125 18.48 30.58 1.42
C GLU A 125 17.98 30.18 2.81
N GLU A 126 16.82 29.53 2.93
CA GLU A 126 16.55 28.73 4.13
C GLU A 126 16.51 27.26 3.72
N GLY A 127 17.71 26.68 3.68
CA GLY A 127 17.90 25.25 3.56
C GLY A 127 17.07 24.56 4.63
N PHE A 128 15.92 24.00 4.22
CA PHE A 128 15.19 23.06 5.03
C PHE A 128 16.21 22.04 5.53
N PRO A 129 16.47 21.94 6.84
CA PRO A 129 17.42 20.96 7.33
C PRO A 129 16.88 19.61 6.88
N LEU A 130 17.57 18.99 5.93
CA LEU A 130 17.32 17.62 5.52
C LEU A 130 17.46 16.79 6.78
N VAL A 131 16.33 16.48 7.42
CA VAL A 131 16.31 15.63 8.59
C VAL A 131 16.74 14.26 8.08
N ALA A 132 18.04 13.99 8.23
CA ALA A 132 18.63 12.70 7.90
C ALA A 132 17.89 11.65 8.73
N THR A 133 16.95 10.94 8.09
CA THR A 133 16.38 9.74 8.69
C THR A 133 17.47 8.69 8.66
N LYS A 134 18.20 8.57 9.77
CA LYS A 134 19.19 7.53 10.00
C LYS A 134 18.48 6.17 9.96
N ARG A 135 18.37 5.59 8.76
CA ARG A 135 17.92 4.21 8.60
C ARG A 135 19.05 3.32 9.10
N SER A 136 18.90 2.82 10.32
CA SER A 136 19.76 1.78 10.88
C SER A 136 19.58 0.50 10.06
N HIS A 137 20.35 0.37 8.98
CA HIS A 137 20.51 -0.90 8.28
C HIS A 137 21.45 -1.76 9.10
N ARG A 138 20.89 -2.69 9.87
CA ARG A 138 21.62 -3.84 10.41
C ARG A 138 22.03 -4.73 9.22
N SER A 139 23.19 -4.43 8.64
CA SER A 139 23.82 -5.25 7.61
C SER A 139 24.36 -6.52 8.28
N SER A 140 23.68 -7.65 8.12
CA SER A 140 24.28 -8.95 8.34
C SER A 140 25.09 -9.33 7.10
N LYS A 141 26.34 -8.88 7.03
CA LYS A 141 27.34 -9.49 6.14
C LYS A 141 28.18 -10.46 6.97
N ALA A 142 27.94 -11.75 6.77
CA ALA A 142 28.89 -12.79 7.15
C ALA A 142 30.10 -12.73 6.18
N PRO A 143 31.36 -12.80 6.64
CA PRO A 143 32.50 -12.87 5.75
C PRO A 143 32.70 -14.30 5.26
N SER A 144 32.67 -14.49 3.94
CA SER A 144 33.19 -15.67 3.26
C SER A 144 34.71 -15.54 3.14
N SER A 145 35.45 -16.43 3.80
CA SER A 145 36.90 -16.56 3.67
C SER A 145 37.26 -17.21 2.34
N ALA A 146 37.92 -16.46 1.45
CA ALA A 146 38.66 -17.00 0.32
C ALA A 146 40.04 -16.32 0.31
N SER A 147 41.04 -17.01 0.86
CA SER A 147 42.45 -16.61 0.78
C SER A 147 43.09 -17.46 -0.31
N SER A 148 43.46 -16.80 -1.41
CA SER A 148 44.39 -17.34 -2.41
C SER A 148 45.68 -16.55 -2.28
N GLU A 149 46.74 -17.18 -1.77
CA GLU A 149 48.12 -16.72 -1.94
C GLU A 149 48.88 -17.78 -2.72
N GLY A 150 49.28 -17.42 -3.93
CA GLY A 150 50.31 -18.11 -4.70
C GLY A 150 51.60 -17.29 -4.62
N GLY A 151 52.66 -17.92 -4.13
CA GLY A 151 54.02 -17.38 -4.13
C GLY A 151 55.02 -18.51 -4.34
N ALA A 152 55.57 -18.57 -5.55
CA ALA A 152 56.64 -19.47 -5.93
C ALA A 152 57.97 -19.00 -5.31
N LEU A 153 58.77 -19.94 -4.80
CA LEU A 153 60.24 -19.86 -4.73
C LEU A 153 60.80 -21.18 -4.16
N SER A 154 61.37 -22.00 -5.05
CA SER A 154 62.56 -22.87 -4.90
C SER A 154 62.49 -24.00 -5.94
#